data_AF-A0A820YRB5-F1
#
_entry.id   AF-A0A820YRB5-F1
#
_cell.length_a   1.000
_cell.length_b   1.000
_cell.length_c   1.000
_cell.angle_alpha   90.00
_cell.angle_beta   90.00
_cell.angle_gamma   90.00
#
_symmetry.space_group_name_H-M   'P 1'
#
loop_
_entity.id
_entity.type
_entity.pdbx_description
1 polymer ?
#
loop_
_entity_poly.entity_id
_entity_poly.type
_entity_poly.pdbx_seq_one_letter_code
_entity_poly.pdbx_strand_id
1 'polypeptide(L)'
;MFAFGSALVQARQLYPDGRLVKPVTVQSIFLLDELFHFVVFQLNTLNYNDTNDKQCNYVWIDKDNYLYDNRPSMVMHNPLYGTERNLQRYVLEKLKYNPVVFQKFLALYLHDVK
;
A
#
# COMPACT_ATOMS: atom_id res chain seq x y z
N MET A 1 -3.08 -3.37 10.78
CA MET A 1 -3.00 -4.57 11.63
C MET A 1 -2.61 -5.84 10.86
N PHE A 2 -3.12 -6.08 9.64
CA PHE A 2 -2.78 -7.28 8.84
C PHE A 2 -1.28 -7.49 8.59
N ALA A 3 -0.52 -6.43 8.28
CA ALA A 3 0.93 -6.53 8.06
C ALA A 3 1.68 -7.05 9.30
N PHE A 4 1.31 -6.58 10.50
CA PHE A 4 1.86 -7.08 11.77
C PHE A 4 1.52 -8.55 11.99
N GLY A 5 0.25 -8.94 11.82
CA GLY A 5 -0.17 -10.33 12.00
C GLY A 5 0.54 -11.29 11.03
N SER A 6 0.70 -10.88 9.78
CA SER A 6 1.43 -11.65 8.76
C SER A 6 2.91 -11.80 9.12
N ALA A 7 3.56 -10.70 9.53
CA ALA A 7 4.95 -10.72 9.99
C ALA A 7 5.12 -11.61 11.23
N LEU A 8 4.16 -11.57 12.17
CA LEU A 8 4.19 -12.34 13.40
C LEU A 8 4.10 -13.85 13.13
N VAL A 9 3.17 -14.27 12.26
CA VAL A 9 3.02 -15.68 11.88
C VAL A 9 4.29 -16.17 11.19
N GLN A 10 4.82 -15.41 10.23
CA GLN A 10 6.06 -15.76 9.54
C GLN A 10 7.24 -15.81 10.50
N ALA A 11 7.36 -14.87 11.43
CA ALA A 11 8.41 -14.86 12.45
C ALA A 11 8.32 -16.07 13.38
N ARG A 12 7.13 -16.49 13.80
CA ARG A 12 6.95 -17.70 14.63
C ARG A 12 7.30 -18.99 13.90
N GLN A 13 7.10 -19.03 12.58
CA GLN A 13 7.51 -20.17 11.76
C GLN A 13 9.04 -20.23 11.58
N LEU A 14 9.69 -19.07 11.37
CA LEU A 14 11.14 -18.99 11.17
C LEU A 14 11.95 -19.08 12.47
N TYR A 15 11.39 -18.56 13.57
CA TYR A 15 12.04 -18.48 14.88
C TYR A 15 11.13 -19.08 15.97
N PRO A 16 11.02 -20.42 16.06
CA PRO A 16 10.19 -21.10 17.07
C PRO A 16 10.57 -20.73 18.51
N ASP A 17 11.85 -20.45 18.74
CA ASP A 17 12.41 -20.07 20.05
C ASP A 17 12.08 -18.61 20.44
N GLY A 18 11.37 -17.88 19.59
CA GLY A 18 10.90 -16.51 19.85
C GLY A 18 11.95 -15.41 19.73
N ARG A 19 13.21 -15.75 19.40
CA ARG A 19 14.30 -14.79 19.20
C ARG A 19 14.49 -14.48 17.72
N LEU A 20 14.08 -13.29 17.30
CA LEU A 20 14.32 -12.78 15.94
C LEU A 20 15.82 -12.55 15.72
N VAL A 21 16.45 -13.33 14.83
CA VAL A 21 17.84 -13.10 14.42
C VAL A 21 17.93 -12.01 13.34
N LYS A 22 16.92 -11.98 12.46
CA LYS A 22 16.75 -10.93 11.43
C LYS A 22 15.32 -10.39 11.50
N PRO A 23 15.13 -9.10 11.24
CA PRO A 23 13.80 -8.52 11.22
C PRO A 23 12.98 -9.11 10.06
N VAL A 24 11.67 -9.22 10.27
CA VAL A 24 10.72 -9.65 9.23
C VAL A 24 10.00 -8.43 8.69
N THR A 25 10.13 -8.17 7.40
CA THR A 25 9.48 -7.05 6.72
C THR A 25 8.25 -7.54 5.96
N VAL A 26 7.15 -6.79 6.08
CA VAL A 26 5.91 -7.04 5.33
C VAL A 26 5.44 -5.73 4.74
N GLN A 27 5.20 -5.74 3.43
CA GLN A 27 4.61 -4.62 2.71
C GLN A 27 3.10 -4.85 2.54
N SER A 28 2.34 -3.77 2.54
CA SER A 28 0.90 -3.79 2.34
C SER A 28 0.47 -2.53 1.61
N ILE A 29 -0.49 -2.68 0.71
CA ILE A 29 -1.09 -1.58 -0.03
C ILE A 29 -2.58 -1.63 0.25
N PHE A 30 -3.12 -0.55 0.79
CA PHE A 30 -4.56 -0.36 0.89
C PHE A 30 -5.02 0.49 -0.28
N LEU A 31 -6.05 0.01 -0.98
CA LEU A 31 -6.64 0.66 -2.13
C LEU A 31 -8.12 0.87 -1.87
N LEU A 32 -8.58 2.12 -1.94
CA LEU A 32 -9.98 2.48 -1.92
C LEU A 32 -10.26 3.40 -3.11
N ASP A 33 -10.95 2.87 -4.12
CA ASP A 33 -11.16 3.55 -5.40
C ASP A 33 -9.83 3.99 -6.06
N GLU A 34 -9.54 5.28 -6.11
CA GLU A 34 -8.29 5.86 -6.61
C GLU A 34 -7.29 6.22 -5.51
N LEU A 35 -7.64 6.01 -4.24
CA LEU A 35 -6.82 6.35 -3.08
C LEU A 35 -5.93 5.18 -2.67
N PHE A 36 -4.62 5.42 -2.69
CA PHE A 36 -3.59 4.49 -2.25
C PHE A 36 -3.06 4.90 -0.87
N HIS A 37 -2.89 3.90 -0.01
CA HIS A 37 -2.07 4.00 1.19
C HIS A 37 -1.03 2.88 1.16
N PHE A 38 0.23 3.27 1.23
CA PHE A 38 1.36 2.36 1.25
C PHE A 38 1.85 2.16 2.68
N VAL A 39 2.07 0.92 3.06
CA VAL A 39 2.55 0.56 4.40
C VAL A 39 3.70 -0.42 4.27
N VAL A 40 4.82 -0.11 4.93
CA VAL A 40 5.93 -1.04 5.13
C VAL A 40 6.07 -1.26 6.62
N PHE A 41 5.92 -2.49 7.06
CA PHE A 41 6.04 -2.88 8.46
C PHE A 41 7.30 -3.72 8.65
N GLN A 42 8.07 -3.43 9.70
CA GLN A 42 9.24 -4.19 10.08
C GLN A 42 9.11 -4.68 11.53
N LEU A 43 9.06 -6.00 11.68
CA LEU A 43 9.02 -6.69 12.94
C LEU A 43 10.45 -6.91 13.45
N ASN A 44 10.81 -6.23 14.53
CA ASN A 44 12.12 -6.31 15.16
C ASN A 44 12.10 -7.12 16.46
N THR A 45 10.99 -7.07 17.20
CA THR A 45 10.85 -7.78 18.48
C THR A 45 9.48 -8.44 18.63
N LEU A 46 9.51 -9.60 19.31
CA LEU A 46 8.33 -10.32 19.81
C LEU A 46 8.11 -10.10 21.31
N ASN A 47 9.03 -9.40 21.98
CA ASN A 47 8.98 -9.16 23.41
C ASN A 47 8.23 -7.86 23.70
N TYR A 48 6.94 -7.99 24.00
CA TYR A 48 6.06 -6.84 24.32
C TYR A 48 5.92 -6.59 25.83
N ASN A 49 6.44 -7.50 26.66
CA ASN A 49 6.19 -7.50 28.10
C ASN A 49 7.40 -7.00 28.92
N ASP A 50 8.60 -6.97 28.33
CA ASP A 50 9.81 -6.50 29.00
C ASP A 50 10.00 -5.01 28.80
N THR A 51 9.81 -4.24 29.87
CA THR A 51 9.99 -2.78 29.87
C THR A 51 11.46 -2.36 29.75
N ASN A 52 12.42 -3.27 29.91
CA ASN A 52 13.84 -3.00 29.70
C ASN A 52 14.29 -3.29 28.27
N ASP A 53 13.47 -3.97 27.46
CA ASP A 53 13.78 -4.15 26.05
C ASP A 53 13.60 -2.81 25.32
N LYS A 54 14.66 -2.38 24.63
CA LYS A 54 14.70 -1.11 23.88
C LYS A 54 14.33 -1.29 22.42
N GLN A 55 14.07 -2.52 21.98
CA GLN A 55 13.74 -2.79 20.59
C GLN A 55 12.26 -2.47 20.33
N CYS A 56 12.01 -1.67 19.29
CA CYS A 56 10.67 -1.33 18.83
C CYS A 56 10.47 -1.83 17.40
N ASN A 57 9.24 -2.19 17.07
CA ASN A 57 8.85 -2.44 15.68
C ASN A 57 8.68 -1.10 14.94
N TYR A 58 8.97 -1.09 13.64
CA TYR A 58 8.85 0.11 12.82
C TYR A 58 7.75 -0.03 11.78
N VAL A 59 7.13 1.11 11.46
CA VAL A 59 6.15 1.21 10.38
C VAL A 59 6.38 2.50 9.62
N TRP A 60 6.47 2.39 8.30
CA TRP A 60 6.45 3.52 7.38
C TRP A 60 5.10 3.54 6.70
N ILE A 61 4.44 4.70 6.74
CA ILE A 61 3.11 4.91 6.18
C ILE A 61 3.17 6.11 5.26
N ASP A 62 2.77 5.89 4.02
CA ASP A 62 2.53 6.95 3.05
C ASP A 62 1.05 6.91 2.66
N LYS A 63 0.30 7.90 3.15
CA LYS A 63 -1.16 7.96 3.07
C LYS A 63 -1.60 9.04 2.09
N ASP A 64 -2.90 9.01 1.78
CA ASP A 64 -3.57 10.02 0.98
C ASP A 64 -2.98 10.21 -0.44
N ASN A 65 -2.55 9.11 -1.07
CA ASN A 65 -2.00 9.12 -2.44
C ASN A 65 -3.12 8.88 -3.47
N TYR A 66 -3.61 9.94 -4.12
CA TYR A 66 -4.62 9.82 -5.17
C TYR A 66 -3.96 9.51 -6.52
N LEU A 67 -4.33 8.38 -7.13
CA LEU A 67 -3.85 8.00 -8.46
C LEU A 67 -4.46 8.89 -9.56
N TYR A 68 -5.66 9.38 -9.34
CA TYR A 68 -6.36 10.31 -10.21
C TYR A 68 -6.96 11.44 -9.37
N ASP A 69 -6.71 12.72 -9.72
CA ASP A 69 -7.26 13.85 -8.94
C ASP A 69 -8.77 14.05 -9.16
N ASN A 70 -9.27 13.61 -10.31
CA ASN A 70 -10.67 13.73 -10.71
C ASN A 70 -11.06 12.47 -11.45
N ARG A 71 -11.67 11.50 -10.76
CA ARG A 71 -12.33 10.38 -11.41
C ARG A 71 -13.74 10.82 -11.81
N PRO A 72 -14.04 11.05 -13.09
CA PRO A 72 -15.41 11.31 -13.49
C PRO A 72 -16.26 10.10 -13.12
N SER A 73 -17.36 10.32 -12.39
CA SER A 73 -18.31 9.25 -12.14
C SER A 73 -18.81 8.74 -13.50
N MET A 74 -18.73 7.43 -13.73
CA MET A 74 -19.26 6.81 -14.95
C MET A 74 -20.79 7.01 -15.09
N VAL A 75 -21.44 7.52 -14.03
CA VAL A 75 -22.83 7.95 -14.03
C VAL A 75 -22.94 9.38 -14.56
N MET A 76 -22.63 9.58 -15.84
CA MET A 76 -22.93 10.84 -16.52
C MET A 76 -24.36 10.80 -17.04
N HIS A 77 -25.26 11.59 -16.43
CA HIS A 77 -26.66 11.73 -16.84
C HIS A 77 -26.86 12.51 -18.16
N ASN A 78 -25.80 12.83 -18.93
CA ASN A 78 -25.90 13.76 -20.05
C ASN A 78 -25.43 13.12 -21.39
N PRO A 79 -26.25 13.14 -22.46
CA PRO A 79 -25.96 12.51 -23.76
C PRO A 79 -24.93 13.25 -24.63
N LEU A 80 -24.18 14.22 -24.08
CA LEU A 80 -23.16 15.00 -24.82
C LEU A 80 -22.01 14.14 -25.37
N TYR A 81 -21.83 12.93 -24.85
CA TYR A 81 -20.85 11.95 -25.33
C TYR A 81 -21.58 10.75 -25.95
N GLY A 82 -22.37 10.98 -27.00
CA GLY A 82 -23.20 9.96 -27.66
C GLY A 82 -22.44 8.81 -28.36
N THR A 83 -21.13 8.68 -28.17
CA THR A 83 -20.32 7.60 -28.72
C THR A 83 -19.25 7.21 -27.69
N GLU A 84 -18.96 5.92 -27.56
CA GLU A 84 -17.93 5.39 -26.62
C GLU A 84 -16.58 6.09 -26.76
N ARG A 85 -16.20 6.45 -28.00
CA ARG A 85 -14.95 7.18 -28.29
C ARG A 85 -14.90 8.56 -27.64
N ASN A 86 -16.04 9.25 -27.58
CA ASN A 86 -16.13 10.58 -26.97
C ASN A 86 -16.13 10.48 -25.44
N LEU A 87 -16.72 9.42 -24.88
CA LEU A 87 -16.62 9.08 -23.46
C LEU A 87 -15.17 8.77 -23.07
N GLN A 88 -14.45 7.96 -23.85
CA GLN A 88 -13.04 7.66 -23.61
C GLN A 88 -12.18 8.92 -23.62
N ARG A 89 -12.37 9.82 -24.60
CA ARG A 89 -11.66 11.10 -24.66
C ARG A 89 -11.95 11.98 -23.45
N TYR A 90 -13.22 12.09 -23.06
CA TYR A 90 -13.61 12.85 -21.87
C TYR A 90 -12.98 12.31 -20.59
N VAL A 91 -13.02 10.98 -20.42
CA VAL A 91 -12.42 10.30 -19.28
C VAL A 91 -10.91 10.54 -19.26
N LEU A 92 -10.20 10.39 -20.39
CA LEU A 92 -8.77 10.68 -20.46
C LEU A 92 -8.42 12.15 -20.21
N GLU A 93 -9.24 13.10 -20.66
CA GLU A 93 -9.03 14.53 -20.44
C GLU A 93 -9.26 14.92 -18.96
N LYS A 94 -10.21 14.26 -18.29
CA LYS A 94 -10.56 14.57 -16.89
C LYS A 94 -9.80 13.74 -15.87
N LEU A 95 -9.36 12.53 -16.23
CA LEU A 95 -8.47 11.70 -15.42
C LEU A 95 -7.09 12.35 -15.37
N LYS A 96 -6.92 13.24 -14.39
CA LYS A 96 -5.62 13.80 -14.05
C LYS A 96 -4.79 12.72 -13.34
N TYR A 97 -4.11 11.90 -14.13
CA TYR A 97 -3.27 10.81 -13.65
C TYR A 97 -2.03 11.33 -12.92
N ASN A 98 -1.76 10.77 -11.75
CA ASN A 98 -0.57 11.03 -10.97
C ASN A 98 0.46 9.89 -11.11
N PRO A 99 1.50 10.04 -11.95
CA PRO A 99 2.50 8.99 -12.16
C PRO A 99 3.32 8.68 -10.91
N VAL A 100 3.45 9.62 -9.98
CA VAL A 100 4.25 9.44 -8.76
C VAL A 100 3.65 8.34 -7.88
N VAL A 101 2.32 8.27 -7.80
CA VAL A 101 1.62 7.23 -7.03
C VAL A 101 1.89 5.85 -7.62
N PHE A 102 1.84 5.72 -8.93
CA PHE A 102 2.14 4.46 -9.60
C PHE A 102 3.62 4.08 -9.48
N GLN A 103 4.54 5.05 -9.51
CA GLN A 103 5.96 4.81 -9.27
C GLN A 103 6.21 4.25 -7.86
N LYS A 104 5.53 4.79 -6.84
CA LYS A 104 5.60 4.25 -5.46
C LYS A 104 5.09 2.81 -5.40
N PHE A 105 3.96 2.52 -6.05
CA PHE A 105 3.42 1.16 -6.18
C PHE A 105 4.44 0.22 -6.83
N LEU A 106 5.03 0.64 -7.96
CA LEU A 106 6.02 -0.15 -8.68
C LEU A 106 7.30 -0.38 -7.85
N ALA A 107 7.74 0.64 -7.11
CA ALA A 107 8.91 0.52 -6.23
C ALA A 107 8.71 -0.53 -5.12
N LEU A 108 7.51 -0.63 -4.56
CA LEU A 108 7.15 -1.68 -3.60
C LEU A 108 7.11 -3.05 -4.28
N TYR A 109 6.48 -3.14 -5.46
CA TYR A 109 6.39 -4.41 -6.19
C TYR A 109 7.75 -4.98 -6.61
N LEU A 110 8.68 -4.11 -7.00
CA LEU A 110 10.05 -4.50 -7.39
C LEU A 110 11.01 -4.64 -6.20
N HIS A 111 10.52 -4.47 -4.97
CA HIS A 111 11.35 -4.68 -3.79
C HIS A 111 11.82 -6.14 -3.74
N ASP A 112 13.13 -6.33 -3.55
CA ASP A 112 13.82 -7.63 -3.54
C ASP A 112 13.79 -8.44 -4.85
N VAL A 113 13.26 -7.88 -5.94
CA VAL A 113 13.42 -8.45 -7.29
C VAL A 113 14.75 -7.94 -7.87
N LYS A 114 15.79 -8.76 -7.76
CA LYS A 114 17.06 -8.61 -8.49
C LYS A 114 17.25 -9.75 -9.48
#